data_AF-A0A7X8ZCJ6-F1
#
_entry.id   AF-A0A7X8ZCJ6-F1
#
_cell.length_a   1.000
_cell.length_b   1.000
_cell.length_c   1.000
_cell.angle_alpha   90.00
_cell.angle_beta   90.00
_cell.angle_gamma   90.00
#
_symmetry.space_group_name_H-M   'P 1'
#
loop_
_entity.id
_entity.type
_entity.pdbx_description
1 polymer ?
#
loop_
_entity_poly.entity_id
_entity_poly.type
_entity_poly.pdbx_seq_one_letter_code
_entity_poly.pdbx_strand_id
1 'polypeptide(L)'
;MSDKNKDRLADFVPERIFDMHAHIDAEGYWRRGSADQKQRAALPEVVGMEAYKQHQLPLYGLSEQALSRVNLRCNMILTPDTNMKTDLQHRWRAHEFLCGELEKYPQNIGSALVFPGDSYEDIIARLIHPRILGLKCYHVYADQQPTFQCAPEQYLPEAAWMVAHDRRMFITLHMVRDRALVDPLNLTYIRQMAQRYPDAVLILAHAGRSFATWTIMEAAQNVRDLPNVWFDISAICESPGLFELMRTIDTQRILWGSDFPVSHMRGKCVSLAEGFFWIYHDEAPEQERAKLYPIGREALLAFKQACEMLRLPRAQVEAIFYDNAAAAVESRMNRS
;
A
#
# COMPACT_ATOMS: atom_id res chain seq x y z
N MET A 1 -25.73 16.46 28.57
CA MET A 1 -25.69 15.00 28.34
C MET A 1 -24.61 14.74 27.31
N SER A 2 -23.49 14.17 27.73
CA SER A 2 -22.26 14.10 26.92
C SER A 2 -22.39 13.11 25.77
N ASP A 3 -22.01 13.57 24.59
CA ASP A 3 -21.90 12.93 23.27
C ASP A 3 -20.91 11.73 23.25
N LYS A 4 -21.10 10.76 24.17
CA LYS A 4 -20.09 9.74 24.52
C LYS A 4 -19.93 8.61 23.50
N ASN A 5 -20.63 8.62 22.36
CA ASN A 5 -20.55 7.55 21.36
C ASN A 5 -20.68 8.07 19.91
N LYS A 6 -20.16 9.27 19.60
CA LYS A 6 -19.92 9.60 18.19
C LYS A 6 -18.76 8.75 17.69
N ASP A 7 -18.99 7.98 16.64
CA ASP A 7 -17.92 7.28 15.94
C ASP A 7 -16.85 8.30 15.53
N ARG A 8 -15.62 8.07 15.95
CA ARG A 8 -14.51 9.03 15.79
C ARG A 8 -14.14 9.27 14.32
N LEU A 9 -14.64 8.42 13.41
CA LEU A 9 -14.47 8.53 11.96
C LEU A 9 -15.71 9.04 11.24
N ALA A 10 -16.80 9.34 11.95
CA ALA A 10 -18.01 9.90 11.34
C ALA A 10 -17.68 11.13 10.50
N ASP A 11 -18.22 11.16 9.28
CA ASP A 11 -18.03 12.21 8.26
C ASP A 11 -16.57 12.44 7.79
N PHE A 12 -15.58 11.70 8.30
CA PHE A 12 -14.18 11.88 7.91
C PHE A 12 -13.87 11.22 6.56
N VAL A 13 -14.25 9.95 6.40
CA VAL A 13 -14.00 9.20 5.17
C VAL A 13 -14.97 9.66 4.08
N PRO A 14 -14.51 10.09 2.89
CA PRO A 14 -15.38 10.52 1.81
C PRO A 14 -16.05 9.34 1.09
N GLU A 15 -17.09 9.64 0.33
CA GLU A 15 -17.78 8.63 -0.51
C GLU A 15 -16.96 8.24 -1.75
N ARG A 16 -15.89 8.98 -2.09
CA ARG A 16 -14.97 8.65 -3.18
C ARG A 16 -13.64 8.19 -2.59
N ILE A 17 -13.27 6.94 -2.83
CA ILE A 17 -12.03 6.34 -2.33
C ILE A 17 -11.33 5.63 -3.50
N PHE A 18 -10.06 5.94 -3.70
CA PHE A 18 -9.17 5.23 -4.58
C PHE A 18 -8.02 4.66 -3.73
N ASP A 19 -8.17 3.39 -3.38
CA ASP A 19 -7.18 2.67 -2.60
C ASP A 19 -6.01 2.22 -3.49
N MET A 20 -4.86 2.85 -3.32
CA MET A 20 -3.69 2.58 -4.14
C MET A 20 -2.86 1.37 -3.67
N HIS A 21 -3.29 0.72 -2.58
CA HIS A 21 -2.60 -0.42 -1.99
C HIS A 21 -3.60 -1.41 -1.39
N ALA A 22 -4.15 -2.31 -2.22
CA ALA A 22 -4.90 -3.45 -1.73
C ALA A 22 -4.40 -4.74 -2.39
N HIS A 23 -4.14 -5.74 -1.56
CA HIS A 23 -3.73 -7.04 -2.01
C HIS A 23 -4.92 -7.90 -2.44
N ILE A 24 -4.75 -8.59 -3.57
CA ILE A 24 -5.65 -9.61 -4.07
C ILE A 24 -4.95 -10.97 -4.11
N ASP A 25 -5.73 -12.03 -4.01
CA ASP A 25 -5.25 -13.41 -3.85
C ASP A 25 -6.31 -14.41 -4.33
N ALA A 26 -5.94 -15.32 -5.22
CA ALA A 26 -6.85 -16.30 -5.78
C ALA A 26 -6.90 -17.62 -4.98
N GLU A 27 -5.86 -17.95 -4.22
CA GLU A 27 -5.66 -19.32 -3.69
C GLU A 27 -5.22 -19.33 -2.22
N GLY A 28 -5.51 -18.24 -1.49
CA GLY A 28 -5.28 -18.12 -0.06
C GLY A 28 -3.79 -18.09 0.34
N TYR A 29 -2.90 -17.65 -0.55
CA TYR A 29 -1.49 -17.36 -0.24
C TYR A 29 -1.32 -16.49 1.00
N TRP A 30 -2.18 -15.47 1.16
CA TRP A 30 -2.17 -14.56 2.30
C TRP A 30 -2.30 -15.31 3.64
N ARG A 31 -3.08 -16.41 3.67
CA ARG A 31 -3.30 -17.22 4.88
C ARG A 31 -2.11 -18.12 5.25
N ARG A 32 -1.16 -18.34 4.34
CA ARG A 32 -0.02 -19.26 4.54
C ARG A 32 1.13 -18.69 5.38
N GLY A 33 1.07 -17.40 5.72
CA GLY A 33 2.07 -16.77 6.59
C GLY A 33 2.05 -17.32 8.02
N SER A 34 3.22 -17.36 8.66
CA SER A 34 3.40 -17.92 10.00
C SER A 34 2.97 -16.97 11.14
N ALA A 35 3.10 -15.65 10.95
CA ALA A 35 2.62 -14.65 11.90
C ALA A 35 1.10 -14.47 11.78
N ASP A 36 0.40 -14.39 12.91
CA ASP A 36 -1.04 -14.06 13.01
C ASP A 36 -1.98 -15.00 12.26
N GLN A 37 -1.61 -16.28 12.16
CA GLN A 37 -2.34 -17.31 11.42
C GLN A 37 -3.84 -17.36 11.77
N LYS A 38 -4.20 -17.18 13.05
CA LYS A 38 -5.61 -17.16 13.49
C LYS A 38 -6.40 -15.98 12.92
N GLN A 39 -5.80 -14.79 12.88
CA GLN A 39 -6.45 -13.60 12.33
C GLN A 39 -6.60 -13.73 10.81
N ARG A 40 -5.56 -14.24 10.13
CA ARG A 40 -5.59 -14.48 8.69
C ARG A 40 -6.62 -15.53 8.29
N ALA A 41 -6.77 -16.60 9.08
CA ALA A 41 -7.75 -17.64 8.84
C ALA A 41 -9.21 -17.12 8.93
N ALA A 42 -9.45 -16.05 9.70
CA ALA A 42 -10.76 -15.42 9.82
C ALA A 42 -11.11 -14.50 8.62
N LEU A 43 -10.14 -14.17 7.76
CA LEU A 43 -10.34 -13.36 6.55
C LEU A 43 -10.55 -14.25 5.32
N PRO A 44 -11.20 -13.79 4.25
CA PRO A 44 -11.52 -14.60 3.07
C PRO A 44 -10.31 -15.35 2.50
N GLU A 45 -10.56 -16.57 2.00
CA GLU A 45 -9.52 -17.38 1.35
C GLU A 45 -9.17 -16.82 -0.03
N VAL A 46 -10.21 -16.48 -0.79
CA VAL A 46 -10.09 -15.76 -2.05
C VAL A 46 -10.34 -14.29 -1.78
N VAL A 47 -9.34 -13.47 -2.09
CA VAL A 47 -9.31 -12.03 -1.88
C VAL A 47 -9.40 -11.35 -3.25
N GLY A 48 -10.62 -11.20 -3.78
CA GLY A 48 -10.90 -10.39 -4.97
C GLY A 48 -11.52 -9.03 -4.61
N MET A 49 -11.95 -8.27 -5.61
CA MET A 49 -12.62 -6.98 -5.41
C MET A 49 -13.94 -7.08 -4.66
N GLU A 50 -14.66 -8.19 -4.83
CA GLU A 50 -15.91 -8.42 -4.09
C GLU A 50 -15.63 -8.59 -2.59
N ALA A 51 -14.64 -9.42 -2.23
CA ALA A 51 -14.20 -9.58 -0.86
C ALA A 51 -13.68 -8.25 -0.28
N TYR A 52 -12.89 -7.50 -1.05
CA TYR A 52 -12.41 -6.17 -0.68
C TYR A 52 -13.57 -5.22 -0.35
N LYS A 53 -14.58 -5.10 -1.22
CA LYS A 53 -15.76 -4.25 -0.99
C LYS A 53 -16.51 -4.64 0.28
N GLN A 54 -16.81 -5.93 0.44
CA GLN A 54 -17.57 -6.46 1.57
C GLN A 54 -16.90 -6.15 2.92
N HIS A 55 -15.57 -6.17 2.97
CA HIS A 55 -14.82 -6.00 4.20
C HIS A 55 -14.42 -4.53 4.46
N GLN A 56 -13.97 -3.80 3.43
CA GLN A 56 -13.50 -2.43 3.63
C GLN A 56 -14.60 -1.41 3.88
N LEU A 57 -15.78 -1.56 3.28
CA LEU A 57 -16.85 -0.57 3.46
C LEU A 57 -17.30 -0.44 4.93
N PRO A 58 -17.53 -1.54 5.67
CA PRO A 58 -17.75 -1.45 7.11
C PRO A 58 -16.60 -0.79 7.87
N LEU A 59 -15.34 -1.05 7.48
CA LEU A 59 -14.16 -0.44 8.11
C LEU A 59 -14.11 1.08 7.90
N TYR A 60 -14.57 1.56 6.74
CA TYR A 60 -14.74 2.99 6.45
C TYR A 60 -15.94 3.63 7.17
N GLY A 61 -16.74 2.87 7.92
CA GLY A 61 -17.96 3.36 8.55
C GLY A 61 -19.07 3.67 7.55
N LEU A 62 -18.96 3.15 6.33
CA LEU A 62 -19.94 3.34 5.26
C LEU A 62 -20.96 2.20 5.33
N SER A 63 -22.25 2.55 5.42
CA SER A 63 -23.32 1.55 5.49
C SER A 63 -23.52 0.84 4.15
N GLU A 64 -24.17 -0.33 4.16
CA GLU A 64 -24.60 -0.98 2.91
C GLU A 64 -25.53 -0.08 2.08
N GLN A 65 -26.31 0.81 2.70
CA GLN A 65 -27.12 1.79 1.98
C GLN A 65 -26.27 2.88 1.31
N ALA A 66 -25.03 3.08 1.74
CA ALA A 66 -24.06 3.93 1.06
C ALA A 66 -23.40 3.23 -0.14
N LEU A 67 -23.53 1.90 -0.31
CA LEU A 67 -22.95 1.15 -1.43
C LEU A 67 -23.30 1.73 -2.80
N SER A 68 -24.51 2.26 -2.96
CA SER A 68 -24.96 2.86 -4.22
C SER A 68 -24.35 4.24 -4.50
N ARG A 69 -23.74 4.87 -3.49
CA ARG A 69 -23.15 6.22 -3.56
C ARG A 69 -21.63 6.21 -3.47
N VAL A 70 -21.04 5.17 -2.88
CA VAL A 70 -19.59 5.06 -2.71
C VAL A 70 -18.91 4.69 -4.03
N ASN A 71 -18.06 5.59 -4.51
CA ASN A 71 -17.17 5.33 -5.64
C ASN A 71 -15.85 4.76 -5.09
N LEU A 72 -15.80 3.44 -5.04
CA LEU A 72 -14.63 2.69 -4.60
C LEU A 72 -13.82 2.19 -5.80
N ARG A 73 -12.58 2.67 -5.90
CA ARG A 73 -11.57 2.24 -6.87
C ARG A 73 -10.36 1.67 -6.15
N CYS A 74 -9.60 0.83 -6.84
CA CYS A 74 -8.46 0.14 -6.28
C CYS A 74 -7.32 -0.01 -7.29
N ASN A 75 -6.09 0.07 -6.81
CA ASN A 75 -4.94 -0.58 -7.41
C ASN A 75 -4.82 -1.98 -6.80
N MET A 76 -5.19 -3.00 -7.58
CA MET A 76 -5.12 -4.39 -7.15
C MET A 76 -3.70 -4.91 -7.27
N ILE A 77 -3.11 -5.29 -6.15
CA ILE A 77 -1.73 -5.75 -6.05
C ILE A 77 -1.74 -7.25 -5.76
N LEU A 78 -1.02 -8.04 -6.54
CA LEU A 78 -0.93 -9.48 -6.28
C LEU A 78 -0.19 -9.76 -4.96
N THR A 79 -0.80 -10.58 -4.11
CA THR A 79 -0.17 -11.10 -2.88
C THR A 79 1.00 -12.01 -3.24
N PRO A 80 2.16 -11.90 -2.56
CA PRO A 80 3.29 -12.77 -2.85
C PRO A 80 3.08 -14.18 -2.26
N ASP A 81 3.38 -15.21 -3.05
CA ASP A 81 3.63 -16.58 -2.57
C ASP A 81 5.06 -16.98 -2.98
N THR A 82 5.83 -17.57 -2.07
CA THR A 82 7.25 -17.92 -2.31
C THR A 82 7.42 -18.93 -3.44
N ASN A 83 6.44 -19.80 -3.69
CA ASN A 83 6.48 -20.78 -4.79
C ASN A 83 6.42 -20.09 -6.15
N MET A 84 5.87 -18.88 -6.24
CA MET A 84 5.88 -18.10 -7.48
C MET A 84 7.32 -17.83 -7.95
N LYS A 85 8.33 -17.84 -7.08
CA LYS A 85 9.73 -17.66 -7.51
C LYS A 85 10.18 -18.73 -8.50
N THR A 86 9.72 -19.97 -8.37
CA THR A 86 10.18 -21.09 -9.21
C THR A 86 9.08 -21.66 -10.11
N ASP A 87 7.81 -21.39 -9.82
CA ASP A 87 6.67 -21.90 -10.55
C ASP A 87 6.07 -20.82 -11.48
N LEU A 88 6.43 -20.88 -12.77
CA LEU A 88 5.91 -19.96 -13.78
C LEU A 88 4.39 -20.10 -14.01
N GLN A 89 3.84 -21.30 -13.90
CA GLN A 89 2.39 -21.52 -14.05
C GLN A 89 1.62 -20.86 -12.89
N HIS A 90 2.17 -20.93 -11.68
CA HIS A 90 1.63 -20.23 -10.53
C HIS A 90 1.65 -18.70 -10.72
N ARG A 91 2.76 -18.14 -11.23
CA ARG A 91 2.79 -16.70 -11.59
C ARG A 91 1.65 -16.34 -12.54
N TRP A 92 1.44 -17.15 -13.57
CA TRP A 92 0.44 -16.86 -14.61
C TRP A 92 -0.99 -17.01 -14.09
N ARG A 93 -1.29 -18.01 -13.26
CA ARG A 93 -2.60 -18.13 -12.60
C ARG A 93 -2.93 -16.89 -11.76
N ALA A 94 -1.97 -16.37 -11.00
CA ALA A 94 -2.16 -15.13 -10.25
C ALA A 94 -2.41 -13.93 -11.20
N HIS A 95 -1.68 -13.85 -12.30
CA HIS A 95 -1.86 -12.81 -13.32
C HIS A 95 -3.22 -12.89 -14.04
N GLU A 96 -3.67 -14.08 -14.40
CA GLU A 96 -4.99 -14.34 -15.00
C GLU A 96 -6.11 -13.93 -14.04
N PHE A 97 -5.95 -14.22 -12.73
CA PHE A 97 -6.88 -13.75 -11.71
C PHE A 97 -6.95 -12.22 -11.65
N LEU A 98 -5.81 -11.53 -11.64
CA LEU A 98 -5.78 -10.06 -11.71
C LEU A 98 -6.51 -9.54 -12.95
N CYS A 99 -6.25 -10.11 -14.12
CA CYS A 99 -6.91 -9.70 -15.37
C CYS A 99 -8.42 -9.92 -15.31
N GLY A 100 -8.87 -11.09 -14.81
CA GLY A 100 -10.29 -11.38 -14.63
C GLY A 100 -10.98 -10.42 -13.66
N GLU A 101 -10.31 -9.98 -12.58
CA GLU A 101 -10.85 -8.96 -11.68
C GLU A 101 -10.90 -7.57 -12.35
N LEU A 102 -9.94 -7.22 -13.20
CA LEU A 102 -9.96 -5.97 -13.95
C LEU A 102 -11.05 -5.95 -15.03
N GLU A 103 -11.35 -7.09 -15.66
CA GLU A 103 -12.47 -7.24 -16.60
C GLU A 103 -13.82 -7.05 -15.90
N LYS A 104 -14.00 -7.65 -14.72
CA LYS A 104 -15.22 -7.51 -13.91
C LYS A 104 -15.38 -6.10 -13.33
N TYR A 105 -14.28 -5.45 -13.00
CA TYR A 105 -14.27 -4.13 -12.34
C TYR A 105 -13.35 -3.14 -13.10
N PRO A 106 -13.76 -2.68 -14.29
CA PRO A 106 -12.89 -1.94 -15.23
C PRO A 106 -12.56 -0.51 -14.81
N GLN A 107 -13.13 -0.02 -13.70
CA GLN A 107 -12.75 1.26 -13.08
C GLN A 107 -11.43 1.18 -12.30
N ASN A 108 -10.98 -0.02 -11.97
CA ASN A 108 -9.76 -0.26 -11.19
C ASN A 108 -8.52 -0.34 -12.08
N ILE A 109 -7.36 -0.34 -11.43
CA ILE A 109 -6.08 -0.65 -12.06
C ILE A 109 -5.43 -1.84 -11.35
N GLY A 110 -4.44 -2.44 -12.01
CA GLY A 110 -3.69 -3.56 -11.47
C GLY A 110 -2.20 -3.30 -11.43
N SER A 111 -1.52 -4.01 -10.53
CA SER A 111 -0.06 -4.07 -10.45
C SER A 111 0.45 -5.48 -10.74
N ALA A 112 1.25 -5.62 -11.79
CA ALA A 112 1.89 -6.87 -12.16
C ALA A 112 3.07 -7.19 -11.24
N LEU A 113 3.32 -8.48 -10.98
CA LEU A 113 4.51 -8.90 -10.24
C LEU A 113 5.78 -8.78 -11.09
N VAL A 114 6.84 -8.28 -10.47
CA VAL A 114 8.20 -8.32 -11.00
C VAL A 114 9.12 -9.06 -10.04
N PHE A 115 10.09 -9.77 -10.61
CA PHE A 115 11.03 -10.66 -9.94
C PHE A 115 12.47 -10.22 -10.25
N PRO A 116 13.44 -10.45 -9.34
CA PRO A 116 14.81 -9.93 -9.48
C PRO A 116 15.54 -10.24 -10.80
N GLY A 117 15.21 -11.35 -11.47
CA GLY A 117 15.83 -11.76 -12.73
C GLY A 117 15.07 -11.38 -14.00
N ASP A 118 13.96 -10.65 -13.89
CA ASP A 118 13.15 -10.32 -15.05
C ASP A 118 13.87 -9.36 -15.99
N SER A 119 13.84 -9.68 -17.29
CA SER A 119 14.22 -8.75 -18.36
C SER A 119 13.12 -7.73 -18.64
N TYR A 120 13.43 -6.74 -19.50
CA TYR A 120 12.42 -5.79 -19.98
C TYR A 120 11.27 -6.53 -20.69
N GLU A 121 11.61 -7.48 -21.56
CA GLU A 121 10.67 -8.29 -22.33
C GLU A 121 9.78 -9.16 -21.45
N ASP A 122 10.33 -9.76 -20.39
CA ASP A 122 9.56 -10.56 -19.44
C ASP A 122 8.47 -9.74 -18.75
N ILE A 123 8.78 -8.49 -18.40
CA ILE A 123 7.82 -7.58 -17.78
C ILE A 123 6.78 -7.13 -18.81
N ILE A 124 7.19 -6.73 -20.02
CA ILE A 124 6.26 -6.35 -21.10
C ILE A 124 5.29 -7.48 -21.43
N ALA A 125 5.77 -8.72 -21.50
CA ALA A 125 4.94 -9.90 -21.78
C ALA A 125 3.84 -10.13 -20.73
N ARG A 126 3.99 -9.58 -19.51
CA ARG A 126 2.98 -9.63 -18.46
C ARG A 126 1.96 -8.49 -18.52
N LEU A 127 2.26 -7.40 -19.22
CA LEU A 127 1.36 -6.23 -19.34
C LEU A 127 0.27 -6.47 -20.38
N ILE A 128 -0.48 -7.57 -20.22
CA ILE A 128 -1.46 -8.07 -21.21
C ILE A 128 -2.82 -7.39 -21.13
N HIS A 129 -3.07 -6.60 -20.08
CA HIS A 129 -4.34 -5.92 -19.85
C HIS A 129 -4.11 -4.40 -19.75
N PRO A 130 -4.88 -3.55 -20.46
CA PRO A 130 -4.62 -2.10 -20.54
C PRO A 130 -4.79 -1.36 -19.21
N ARG A 131 -5.43 -1.99 -18.21
CA ARG A 131 -5.55 -1.45 -16.84
C ARG A 131 -4.42 -1.87 -15.90
N ILE A 132 -3.44 -2.65 -16.35
CA ILE A 132 -2.23 -2.89 -15.57
C ILE A 132 -1.33 -1.67 -15.75
N LEU A 133 -1.32 -0.81 -14.73
CA LEU A 133 -0.56 0.45 -14.70
C LEU A 133 0.51 0.48 -13.61
N GLY A 134 0.63 -0.60 -12.83
CA GLY A 134 1.60 -0.72 -11.76
C GLY A 134 2.50 -1.95 -11.90
N LEU A 135 3.65 -1.88 -11.25
CA LEU A 135 4.56 -2.98 -11.01
C LEU A 135 4.76 -3.14 -9.50
N LYS A 136 4.81 -4.38 -9.02
CA LYS A 136 5.04 -4.71 -7.60
C LYS A 136 6.17 -5.72 -7.48
N CYS A 137 7.14 -5.42 -6.63
CA CYS A 137 8.22 -6.31 -6.24
C CYS A 137 8.06 -6.72 -4.77
N TYR A 138 8.69 -7.84 -4.39
CA TYR A 138 8.76 -8.29 -3.00
C TYR A 138 10.12 -8.88 -2.66
N HIS A 139 10.65 -8.49 -1.50
CA HIS A 139 11.91 -9.00 -0.96
C HIS A 139 11.93 -10.53 -0.77
N VAL A 140 10.77 -11.18 -0.60
CA VAL A 140 10.68 -12.64 -0.47
C VAL A 140 11.18 -13.39 -1.71
N TYR A 141 11.33 -12.70 -2.83
CA TYR A 141 11.90 -13.25 -4.06
C TYR A 141 13.41 -13.06 -4.21
N ALA A 142 14.05 -12.27 -3.33
CA ALA A 142 15.51 -12.13 -3.31
C ALA A 142 16.20 -13.48 -3.03
N ASP A 143 17.44 -13.63 -3.46
CA ASP A 143 18.26 -14.81 -3.18
C ASP A 143 18.89 -14.78 -1.78
N GLN A 144 19.17 -13.59 -1.26
CA GLN A 144 19.80 -13.41 0.05
C GLN A 144 18.84 -13.71 1.21
N GLN A 145 19.38 -14.28 2.29
CA GLN A 145 18.73 -14.43 3.58
C GLN A 145 19.51 -13.70 4.70
N PRO A 146 18.82 -13.15 5.72
CA PRO A 146 17.37 -12.99 5.79
C PRO A 146 16.88 -11.94 4.77
N THR A 147 15.77 -12.23 4.08
CA THR A 147 15.25 -11.32 3.04
C THR A 147 14.91 -9.92 3.55
N PHE A 148 14.61 -9.78 4.85
CA PHE A 148 14.38 -8.49 5.51
C PHE A 148 15.60 -7.56 5.54
N GLN A 149 16.80 -8.03 5.17
CA GLN A 149 18.01 -7.21 5.08
C GLN A 149 18.44 -6.92 3.64
N CYS A 150 17.65 -7.35 2.65
CA CYS A 150 17.97 -7.11 1.24
C CYS A 150 17.86 -5.63 0.87
N ALA A 151 18.82 -5.16 0.08
CA ALA A 151 18.72 -3.88 -0.60
C ALA A 151 17.73 -3.98 -1.79
N PRO A 152 17.12 -2.88 -2.24
CA PRO A 152 16.04 -2.91 -3.23
C PRO A 152 16.44 -3.52 -4.56
N GLU A 153 17.68 -3.29 -5.03
CA GLU A 153 18.22 -3.86 -6.26
C GLU A 153 18.22 -5.40 -6.30
N GLN A 154 18.14 -6.05 -5.14
CA GLN A 154 18.15 -7.51 -5.04
C GLN A 154 16.78 -8.14 -5.31
N TYR A 155 15.71 -7.36 -5.42
CA TYR A 155 14.36 -7.84 -5.71
C TYR A 155 13.54 -6.93 -6.62
N LEU A 156 14.00 -5.70 -6.88
CA LEU A 156 13.46 -4.79 -7.88
C LEU A 156 14.48 -4.66 -9.02
N PRO A 157 14.31 -5.41 -10.12
CA PRO A 157 15.23 -5.35 -11.25
C PRO A 157 15.20 -3.96 -11.89
N GLU A 158 16.33 -3.49 -12.42
CA GLU A 158 16.39 -2.23 -13.17
C GLU A 158 15.44 -2.23 -14.39
N ALA A 159 15.19 -3.40 -14.99
CA ALA A 159 14.20 -3.56 -16.05
C ALA A 159 12.80 -3.05 -15.67
N ALA A 160 12.39 -3.19 -14.40
CA ALA A 160 11.10 -2.66 -13.93
C ALA A 160 11.08 -1.13 -13.95
N TRP A 161 12.20 -0.47 -13.64
CA TRP A 161 12.34 0.98 -13.76
C TRP A 161 12.32 1.45 -15.20
N MET A 162 13.01 0.74 -16.10
CA MET A 162 12.99 1.02 -17.54
C MET A 162 11.55 0.93 -18.10
N VAL A 163 10.85 -0.18 -17.82
CA VAL A 163 9.45 -0.35 -18.26
C VAL A 163 8.56 0.73 -17.66
N ALA A 164 8.69 1.01 -16.37
CA ALA A 164 7.88 2.02 -15.72
C ALA A 164 8.16 3.43 -16.24
N HIS A 165 9.39 3.73 -16.64
CA HIS A 165 9.75 4.98 -17.30
C HIS A 165 9.09 5.08 -18.68
N ASP A 166 9.33 4.09 -19.53
CA ASP A 166 8.86 4.08 -20.93
C ASP A 166 7.33 4.08 -21.02
N ARG A 167 6.67 3.34 -20.13
CA ARG A 167 5.20 3.20 -20.08
C ARG A 167 4.55 4.15 -19.06
N ARG A 168 5.34 5.01 -18.41
CA ARG A 168 4.89 5.93 -17.34
C ARG A 168 4.12 5.23 -16.22
N MET A 169 4.51 4.04 -15.82
CA MET A 169 3.79 3.24 -14.83
C MET A 169 4.16 3.62 -13.39
N PHE A 170 3.41 3.06 -12.46
CA PHE A 170 3.76 3.04 -11.05
C PHE A 170 4.68 1.87 -10.72
N ILE A 171 5.56 2.05 -9.74
CA ILE A 171 6.23 0.97 -9.03
C ILE A 171 5.85 1.11 -7.57
N THR A 172 5.17 0.12 -6.99
CA THR A 172 4.92 0.10 -5.54
C THR A 172 6.03 -0.68 -4.86
N LEU A 173 6.84 0.01 -4.05
CA LEU A 173 7.98 -0.59 -3.37
C LEU A 173 7.67 -0.82 -1.89
N HIS A 174 7.58 -2.09 -1.50
CA HIS A 174 7.68 -2.49 -0.09
C HIS A 174 9.14 -2.76 0.25
N MET A 175 9.83 -1.72 0.72
CA MET A 175 11.25 -1.82 1.10
C MET A 175 11.45 -2.58 2.41
N VAL A 176 12.66 -3.04 2.67
CA VAL A 176 13.05 -3.70 3.92
C VAL A 176 14.28 -3.03 4.51
N ARG A 177 15.06 -3.71 5.36
CA ARG A 177 16.13 -3.18 6.21
C ARG A 177 15.59 -2.43 7.43
N ASP A 178 16.37 -2.41 8.51
CA ASP A 178 15.89 -2.00 9.84
C ASP A 178 15.47 -0.53 9.89
N ARG A 179 16.23 0.34 9.20
CA ARG A 179 15.93 1.78 9.12
C ARG A 179 15.03 2.16 7.94
N ALA A 180 14.49 1.19 7.20
CA ALA A 180 13.60 1.42 6.06
C ALA A 180 14.15 2.50 5.10
N LEU A 181 13.37 3.53 4.71
CA LEU A 181 13.83 4.55 3.75
C LEU A 181 15.08 5.32 4.23
N VAL A 182 15.30 5.39 5.53
CA VAL A 182 16.44 6.10 6.13
C VAL A 182 17.73 5.26 6.07
N ASP A 183 17.63 3.96 5.78
CA ASP A 183 18.82 3.15 5.54
C ASP A 183 19.63 3.72 4.35
N PRO A 184 20.96 3.95 4.50
CA PRO A 184 21.76 4.57 3.45
C PRO A 184 21.73 3.84 2.11
N LEU A 185 21.61 2.50 2.10
CA LEU A 185 21.54 1.73 0.87
C LEU A 185 20.19 1.94 0.17
N ASN A 186 19.10 1.89 0.92
CA ASN A 186 17.76 2.17 0.38
C ASN A 186 17.68 3.59 -0.18
N LEU A 187 18.15 4.59 0.58
CA LEU A 187 18.09 5.98 0.16
C LEU A 187 18.95 6.22 -1.09
N THR A 188 20.17 5.70 -1.12
CA THR A 188 21.08 5.85 -2.27
C THR A 188 20.44 5.25 -3.52
N TYR A 189 19.93 4.02 -3.42
CA TYR A 189 19.25 3.36 -4.52
C TYR A 189 18.05 4.17 -5.02
N ILE A 190 17.15 4.59 -4.12
CA ILE A 190 15.94 5.32 -4.49
C ILE A 190 16.28 6.65 -5.17
N ARG A 191 17.24 7.41 -4.63
CA ARG A 191 17.67 8.67 -5.25
C ARG A 191 18.23 8.44 -6.66
N GLN A 192 19.11 7.46 -6.82
CA GLN A 192 19.71 7.13 -8.12
C GLN A 192 18.66 6.71 -9.15
N MET A 193 17.77 5.78 -8.78
CA MET A 193 16.77 5.27 -9.71
C MET A 193 15.69 6.30 -10.04
N ALA A 194 15.21 7.06 -9.05
CA ALA A 194 14.22 8.11 -9.28
C ALA A 194 14.76 9.22 -10.22
N GLN A 195 16.05 9.57 -10.10
CA GLN A 195 16.69 10.54 -10.98
C GLN A 195 16.96 9.97 -12.38
N ARG A 196 17.35 8.70 -12.48
CA ARG A 196 17.62 8.03 -13.75
C ARG A 196 16.36 7.77 -14.57
N TYR A 197 15.22 7.55 -13.90
CA TYR A 197 13.95 7.16 -14.50
C TYR A 197 12.81 8.15 -14.11
N PRO A 198 12.87 9.41 -14.56
CA PRO A 198 12.00 10.48 -14.06
C PRO A 198 10.50 10.29 -14.40
N ASP A 199 10.16 9.63 -15.51
CA ASP A 199 8.75 9.31 -15.85
C ASP A 199 8.17 8.10 -15.09
N ALA A 200 9.00 7.29 -14.40
CA ALA A 200 8.51 6.24 -13.52
C ALA A 200 8.08 6.86 -12.19
N VAL A 201 6.87 6.56 -11.68
CA VAL A 201 6.47 6.99 -10.34
C VAL A 201 6.67 5.86 -9.34
N LEU A 202 7.53 6.10 -8.37
CA LEU A 202 7.76 5.19 -7.25
C LEU A 202 6.78 5.53 -6.12
N ILE A 203 5.93 4.58 -5.76
CA ILE A 203 5.08 4.65 -4.57
C ILE A 203 5.79 3.89 -3.44
N LEU A 204 6.21 4.62 -2.43
CA LEU A 204 6.82 4.08 -1.22
C LEU A 204 5.72 3.58 -0.28
N ALA A 205 5.60 2.26 -0.17
CA ALA A 205 4.56 1.63 0.62
C ALA A 205 4.69 1.92 2.11
N HIS A 206 3.56 2.14 2.81
CA HIS A 206 3.52 2.40 4.25
C HIS A 206 4.46 3.55 4.66
N ALA A 207 4.32 4.70 4.00
CA ALA A 207 5.22 5.85 4.16
C ALA A 207 6.71 5.47 4.01
N GLY A 208 7.03 4.54 3.12
CA GLY A 208 8.39 3.98 2.97
C GLY A 208 8.80 3.04 4.09
N ARG A 209 7.90 2.12 4.49
CA ARG A 209 8.02 1.19 5.63
C ARG A 209 8.48 1.87 6.92
N SER A 210 8.21 3.15 7.06
CA SER A 210 8.72 3.97 8.14
C SER A 210 7.71 3.97 9.29
N PHE A 211 7.20 2.80 9.71
CA PHE A 211 6.10 2.73 10.69
C PHE A 211 6.36 3.50 11.99
N ALA A 212 7.64 3.71 12.35
CA ALA A 212 8.06 4.59 13.42
C ALA A 212 8.00 6.06 12.98
N THR A 213 7.38 6.90 13.81
CA THR A 213 7.24 8.35 13.60
C THR A 213 8.55 9.01 13.18
N TRP A 214 9.63 8.82 13.94
CA TRP A 214 10.94 9.46 13.67
C TRP A 214 11.50 9.10 12.30
N THR A 215 11.32 7.85 11.88
CA THR A 215 11.76 7.38 10.56
C THR A 215 10.97 8.07 9.45
N ILE A 216 9.66 8.29 9.59
CA ILE A 216 8.86 9.04 8.60
C ILE A 216 9.39 10.47 8.46
N MET A 217 9.69 11.12 9.59
CA MET A 217 10.15 12.52 9.60
C MET A 217 11.46 12.68 8.81
N GLU A 218 12.42 11.81 9.05
CA GLU A 218 13.71 11.81 8.35
C GLU A 218 13.57 11.37 6.88
N ALA A 219 12.80 10.31 6.63
CA ALA A 219 12.48 9.79 5.30
C ALA A 219 11.89 10.88 4.38
N ALA A 220 10.89 11.61 4.86
CA ALA A 220 10.22 12.67 4.09
C ALA A 220 11.21 13.78 3.66
N GLN A 221 12.11 14.22 4.55
CA GLN A 221 13.09 15.25 4.21
C GLN A 221 14.07 14.79 3.14
N ASN A 222 14.48 13.51 3.16
CA ASN A 222 15.50 12.95 2.28
C ASN A 222 15.05 12.75 0.83
N VAL A 223 13.74 12.75 0.55
CA VAL A 223 13.19 12.51 -0.80
C VAL A 223 12.23 13.60 -1.27
N ARG A 224 12.04 14.68 -0.50
CA ARG A 224 11.10 15.78 -0.85
C ARG A 224 11.38 16.40 -2.23
N ASP A 225 12.65 16.42 -2.63
CA ASP A 225 13.15 16.97 -3.90
C ASP A 225 12.95 16.06 -5.11
N LEU A 226 12.51 14.81 -4.92
CA LEU A 226 12.30 13.83 -5.99
C LEU A 226 10.82 13.80 -6.43
N PRO A 227 10.40 14.53 -7.49
CA PRO A 227 8.98 14.72 -7.83
C PRO A 227 8.23 13.42 -8.19
N ASN A 228 8.95 12.39 -8.59
CA ASN A 228 8.42 11.08 -8.96
C ASN A 228 8.45 10.05 -7.81
N VAL A 229 8.80 10.47 -6.59
CA VAL A 229 8.67 9.65 -5.37
C VAL A 229 7.44 10.08 -4.58
N TRP A 230 6.52 9.15 -4.41
CA TRP A 230 5.19 9.28 -3.83
C TRP A 230 5.06 8.31 -2.66
N PHE A 231 4.02 8.46 -1.84
CA PHE A 231 3.78 7.62 -0.67
C PHE A 231 2.34 7.16 -0.64
N ASP A 232 2.11 5.88 -0.32
CA ASP A 232 0.85 5.50 0.31
C ASP A 232 1.01 5.53 1.83
N ILE A 233 -0.07 5.87 2.54
CA ILE A 233 -0.07 5.98 4.02
C ILE A 233 -0.65 4.74 4.69
N SER A 234 -0.69 3.61 3.99
CA SER A 234 -1.33 2.40 4.48
C SER A 234 -0.64 1.86 5.73
N ALA A 235 -1.45 1.37 6.67
CA ALA A 235 -1.01 0.77 7.93
C ALA A 235 -0.16 1.68 8.85
N ILE A 236 -0.09 3.00 8.59
CA ILE A 236 0.53 3.97 9.50
C ILE A 236 -0.47 4.36 10.58
N CYS A 237 -0.23 3.89 11.80
CA CYS A 237 -1.15 4.07 12.92
C CYS A 237 -0.78 5.24 13.86
N GLU A 238 0.22 6.06 13.51
CA GLU A 238 0.69 7.16 14.35
C GLU A 238 0.58 8.51 13.64
N SER A 239 -0.21 9.41 14.22
CA SER A 239 -0.49 10.72 13.65
C SER A 239 0.71 11.66 13.56
N PRO A 240 1.71 11.67 14.46
CA PRO A 240 2.84 12.58 14.34
C PRO A 240 3.68 12.34 13.08
N GLY A 241 3.88 11.08 12.69
CA GLY A 241 4.58 10.75 11.45
C GLY A 241 3.81 11.18 10.20
N LEU A 242 2.49 10.93 10.16
CA LEU A 242 1.62 11.41 9.07
C LEU A 242 1.56 12.94 8.99
N PHE A 243 1.52 13.60 10.14
CA PHE A 243 1.58 15.06 10.24
C PHE A 243 2.85 15.59 9.57
N GLU A 244 4.01 15.03 9.91
CA GLU A 244 5.28 15.51 9.35
C GLU A 244 5.40 15.18 7.85
N LEU A 245 4.95 14.00 7.43
CA LEU A 245 4.93 13.61 6.02
C LEU A 245 4.13 14.61 5.18
N MET A 246 2.89 14.89 5.57
CA MET A 246 1.99 15.83 4.87
C MET A 246 2.43 17.29 4.98
N ARG A 247 3.24 17.64 5.98
CA ARG A 247 3.85 18.98 6.11
C ARG A 247 5.06 19.15 5.20
N THR A 248 5.77 18.06 4.89
CA THR A 248 7.07 18.09 4.19
C THR A 248 6.94 17.76 2.71
N ILE A 249 6.12 16.77 2.38
CA ILE A 249 5.85 16.32 1.02
C ILE A 249 4.60 17.02 0.51
N ASP A 250 4.64 17.41 -0.77
CA ASP A 250 3.43 17.88 -1.46
C ASP A 250 2.31 16.84 -1.32
N THR A 251 1.18 17.24 -0.75
CA THR A 251 0.05 16.35 -0.49
C THR A 251 -0.50 15.72 -1.76
N GLN A 252 -0.23 16.27 -2.95
CA GLN A 252 -0.56 15.64 -4.24
C GLN A 252 0.16 14.31 -4.50
N ARG A 253 1.29 14.07 -3.79
CA ARG A 253 2.09 12.83 -3.88
C ARG A 253 1.84 11.86 -2.73
N ILE A 254 0.80 12.12 -1.94
CA ILE A 254 0.37 11.29 -0.82
C ILE A 254 -0.97 10.64 -1.19
N LEU A 255 -1.01 9.32 -1.09
CA LEU A 255 -2.12 8.48 -1.53
C LEU A 255 -2.70 7.71 -0.35
N TRP A 256 -4.02 7.56 -0.33
CA TRP A 256 -4.65 6.56 0.52
C TRP A 256 -4.31 5.15 0.02
N GLY A 257 -3.97 4.29 0.96
CA GLY A 257 -3.85 2.85 0.75
C GLY A 257 -4.39 2.15 2.00
N SER A 258 -5.11 1.05 1.85
CA SER A 258 -5.59 0.33 3.03
C SER A 258 -4.62 -0.73 3.52
N ASP A 259 -3.83 -1.32 2.62
CA ASP A 259 -3.12 -2.58 2.83
C ASP A 259 -4.09 -3.74 3.12
N PHE A 260 -5.25 -3.77 2.47
CA PHE A 260 -6.14 -4.94 2.57
C PHE A 260 -5.40 -6.20 2.10
N PRO A 261 -5.55 -7.37 2.74
CA PRO A 261 -6.36 -7.66 3.94
C PRO A 261 -5.60 -7.47 5.27
N VAL A 262 -4.33 -7.07 5.26
CA VAL A 262 -3.51 -6.77 6.46
C VAL A 262 -4.25 -5.81 7.38
N SER A 263 -4.89 -4.80 6.78
CA SER A 263 -5.69 -3.77 7.45
C SER A 263 -6.80 -4.31 8.37
N HIS A 264 -7.23 -5.56 8.18
CA HIS A 264 -8.29 -6.18 8.97
C HIS A 264 -7.79 -7.00 10.15
N MET A 265 -6.48 -7.25 10.22
CA MET A 265 -5.90 -7.77 11.46
C MET A 265 -6.06 -6.74 12.57
N ARG A 266 -6.29 -7.21 13.78
CA ARG A 266 -6.41 -6.41 14.99
C ARG A 266 -5.04 -6.23 15.61
N GLY A 267 -4.71 -4.98 15.86
CA GLY A 267 -3.38 -4.59 16.30
C GLY A 267 -2.99 -3.22 15.80
N LYS A 268 -1.73 -2.87 16.02
CA LYS A 268 -1.17 -1.58 15.64
C LYS A 268 0.35 -1.64 15.63
N CYS A 269 0.95 -0.93 14.68
CA CYS A 269 2.36 -0.59 14.76
C CYS A 269 2.55 0.65 15.63
N VAL A 270 3.53 0.61 16.54
CA VAL A 270 3.89 1.72 17.42
C VAL A 270 5.37 2.04 17.29
N SER A 271 5.73 3.31 17.45
CA SER A 271 7.14 3.69 17.59
C SER A 271 7.73 3.10 18.86
N LEU A 272 8.94 2.55 18.74
CA LEU A 272 9.73 2.07 19.87
C LEU A 272 11.18 2.55 19.70
N ALA A 273 11.49 3.65 20.39
CA ALA A 273 12.75 4.38 20.21
C ALA A 273 12.99 4.72 18.72
N GLU A 274 14.09 4.23 18.13
CA GLU A 274 14.45 4.46 16.72
C GLU A 274 13.81 3.44 15.75
N GLY A 275 13.06 2.48 16.27
CA GLY A 275 12.38 1.45 15.50
C GLY A 275 10.87 1.45 15.72
N PHE A 276 10.23 0.35 15.33
CA PHE A 276 8.81 0.12 15.54
C PHE A 276 8.56 -1.30 16.05
N PHE A 277 7.40 -1.49 16.67
CA PHE A 277 6.95 -2.78 17.14
C PHE A 277 5.48 -2.99 16.73
N TRP A 278 5.17 -4.18 16.22
CA TRP A 278 3.79 -4.57 15.92
C TRP A 278 3.19 -5.22 17.14
N ILE A 279 2.08 -4.67 17.63
CA ILE A 279 1.26 -5.29 18.66
C ILE A 279 0.12 -5.98 17.95
N TYR A 280 0.11 -7.32 17.97
CA TYR A 280 -1.01 -8.09 17.43
C TYR A 280 -1.98 -8.53 18.53
N HIS A 281 -3.22 -8.82 18.14
CA HIS A 281 -4.28 -9.26 19.05
C HIS A 281 -3.85 -10.40 19.98
N ASP A 282 -3.16 -11.41 19.46
CA ASP A 282 -2.82 -12.59 20.25
C ASP A 282 -1.68 -12.33 21.26
N GLU A 283 -0.88 -11.29 21.03
CA GLU A 283 0.21 -10.85 21.91
C GLU A 283 -0.28 -9.92 23.02
N ALA A 284 -1.42 -9.26 22.82
CA ALA A 284 -2.00 -8.38 23.82
C ALA A 284 -2.57 -9.18 25.01
N PRO A 285 -2.47 -8.64 26.24
CA PRO A 285 -3.12 -9.21 27.42
C PRO A 285 -4.62 -9.39 27.16
N GLU A 286 -5.19 -10.50 27.65
CA GLU A 286 -6.58 -10.89 27.35
C GLU A 286 -7.60 -9.76 27.60
N GLN A 287 -7.46 -9.04 28.70
CA GLN A 287 -8.32 -7.91 29.06
C GLN A 287 -8.22 -6.68 28.12
N GLU A 288 -7.16 -6.60 27.30
CA GLU A 288 -6.92 -5.51 26.34
C GLU A 288 -7.33 -5.89 24.92
N ARG A 289 -7.43 -7.18 24.61
CA ARG A 289 -7.71 -7.69 23.24
C ARG A 289 -8.96 -7.11 22.61
N ALA A 290 -10.05 -6.99 23.37
CA ALA A 290 -11.31 -6.43 22.90
C ALA A 290 -11.22 -4.96 22.47
N LYS A 291 -10.22 -4.22 22.96
CA LYS A 291 -10.01 -2.80 22.70
C LYS A 291 -9.21 -2.53 21.42
N LEU A 292 -8.50 -3.53 20.90
CA LEU A 292 -7.66 -3.38 19.71
C LEU A 292 -8.52 -3.27 18.46
N TYR A 293 -8.54 -2.10 17.83
CA TYR A 293 -9.20 -1.95 16.53
C TYR A 293 -8.46 -2.72 15.42
N PRO A 294 -9.13 -2.99 14.29
CA PRO A 294 -8.43 -3.34 13.06
C PRO A 294 -7.36 -2.29 12.72
N ILE A 295 -6.22 -2.72 12.20
CA ILE A 295 -5.08 -1.85 11.82
C ILE A 295 -5.54 -0.72 10.89
N GLY A 296 -6.41 -1.02 9.91
CA GLY A 296 -6.95 -0.01 9.00
C GLY A 296 -7.75 1.08 9.71
N ARG A 297 -8.47 0.73 10.79
CA ARG A 297 -9.20 1.72 11.60
C ARG A 297 -8.25 2.56 12.46
N GLU A 298 -7.20 1.96 13.01
CA GLU A 298 -6.11 2.70 13.66
C GLU A 298 -5.43 3.69 12.69
N ALA A 299 -5.17 3.26 11.45
CA ALA A 299 -4.59 4.11 10.42
C ALA A 299 -5.51 5.27 10.02
N LEU A 300 -6.81 5.04 9.85
CA LEU A 300 -7.80 6.11 9.60
C LEU A 300 -7.85 7.12 10.74
N LEU A 301 -7.82 6.67 11.99
CA LEU A 301 -7.83 7.56 13.16
C LEU A 301 -6.55 8.40 13.22
N ALA A 302 -5.40 7.80 12.95
CA ALA A 302 -4.12 8.50 12.89
C ALA A 302 -4.10 9.54 11.76
N PHE A 303 -4.59 9.17 10.58
CA PHE A 303 -4.70 10.07 9.43
C PHE A 303 -5.63 11.23 9.73
N LYS A 304 -6.83 10.97 10.28
CA LYS A 304 -7.77 12.00 10.73
C LYS A 304 -7.12 12.98 11.68
N GLN A 305 -6.46 12.48 12.72
CA GLN A 305 -5.82 13.33 13.71
C GLN A 305 -4.71 14.20 13.08
N ALA A 306 -3.91 13.65 12.16
CA ALA A 306 -2.90 14.42 11.45
C ALA A 306 -3.51 15.52 10.56
N CYS A 307 -4.60 15.23 9.83
CA CYS A 307 -5.35 16.22 9.05
C CYS A 307 -5.90 17.35 9.93
N GLU A 308 -6.45 17.02 11.10
CA GLU A 308 -6.99 18.00 12.06
C GLU A 308 -5.88 18.89 12.64
N MET A 309 -4.72 18.30 12.98
CA MET A 309 -3.56 19.04 13.48
C MET A 309 -3.00 20.01 12.44
N LEU A 310 -2.96 19.61 11.16
CA LEU A 310 -2.54 20.45 10.04
C LEU A 310 -3.63 21.43 9.59
N ARG A 311 -4.87 21.26 10.07
CA ARG A 311 -6.05 21.99 9.60
C ARG A 311 -6.23 21.89 8.08
N LEU A 312 -6.03 20.70 7.53
CA LEU A 312 -6.20 20.48 6.09
C LEU A 312 -7.66 20.77 5.69
N PRO A 313 -7.90 21.57 4.64
CA PRO A 313 -9.22 21.73 4.07
C PRO A 313 -9.79 20.38 3.61
N ARG A 314 -11.12 20.24 3.66
CA ARG A 314 -11.81 19.02 3.23
C ARG A 314 -11.37 18.54 1.83
N ALA A 315 -11.22 19.46 0.88
CA ALA A 315 -10.77 19.14 -0.47
C ALA A 315 -9.38 18.47 -0.52
N GLN A 316 -8.44 18.83 0.37
CA GLN A 316 -7.14 18.16 0.42
C GLN A 316 -7.22 16.76 1.03
N VAL A 317 -8.08 16.57 2.04
CA VAL A 317 -8.35 15.24 2.61
C VAL A 317 -8.97 14.33 1.55
N GLU A 318 -9.96 14.83 0.82
CA GLU A 318 -10.60 14.12 -0.30
C GLU A 318 -9.62 13.82 -1.45
N ALA A 319 -8.69 14.73 -1.73
CA ALA A 319 -7.66 14.51 -2.74
C ALA A 319 -6.72 13.34 -2.38
N ILE A 320 -6.30 13.23 -1.10
CA ILE A 320 -5.50 12.10 -0.62
C ILE A 320 -6.27 10.78 -0.73
N PHE A 321 -7.57 10.79 -0.43
CA PHE A 321 -8.44 9.61 -0.58
C PHE A 321 -8.71 9.23 -2.03
N TYR A 322 -8.76 10.17 -2.98
CA TYR A 322 -9.19 9.89 -4.34
C TYR A 322 -8.48 10.70 -5.42
N ASP A 323 -8.59 12.03 -5.42
CA ASP A 323 -8.30 12.83 -6.61
C ASP A 323 -6.82 12.77 -7.03
N ASN A 324 -5.88 12.62 -6.08
CA ASN A 324 -4.46 12.40 -6.38
C ASN A 324 -4.24 11.14 -7.21
N ALA A 325 -4.79 10.01 -6.75
CA ALA A 325 -4.68 8.73 -7.44
C ALA A 325 -5.42 8.75 -8.78
N ALA A 326 -6.63 9.32 -8.82
CA ALA A 326 -7.42 9.41 -10.05
C ALA A 326 -6.70 10.22 -11.13
N ALA A 327 -6.19 11.42 -10.80
CA ALA A 327 -5.43 12.26 -11.71
C ALA A 327 -4.14 11.56 -12.19
N ALA A 328 -3.44 10.87 -11.28
CA ALA A 328 -2.24 10.10 -11.61
C ALA A 328 -2.54 8.96 -12.60
N VAL A 329 -3.67 8.27 -12.44
CA VAL A 329 -4.11 7.20 -13.35
C VAL A 329 -4.56 7.75 -14.70
N GLU A 330 -5.38 8.80 -14.71
CA GLU A 330 -5.87 9.42 -15.95
C GLU A 330 -4.73 9.95 -16.83
N SER A 331 -3.74 10.62 -16.21
CA SER A 331 -2.57 11.12 -16.95
C SER A 331 -1.75 10.01 -17.63
N ARG A 332 -1.81 8.78 -17.12
CA ARG A 332 -1.10 7.61 -17.66
C ARG A 332 -1.90 6.92 -18.75
N MET A 333 -3.20 6.72 -18.53
CA MET A 333 -4.11 6.15 -19.54
C MET A 333 -4.21 7.02 -20.80
N ASN A 334 -4.12 8.35 -20.67
CA ASN A 334 -4.23 9.26 -21.81
C ASN A 334 -2.96 9.37 -22.66
N ARG A 335 -1.86 8.74 -22.24
CA ARG A 335 -0.54 8.84 -22.88
C ARG A 335 0.03 7.48 -23.29
N SER A 336 -0.71 6.40 -23.05
CA SER A 336 -0.38 5.00 -23.37
C SER A 336 -0.93 4.54 -24.71
#